data_AF-A0AAV5V5Q8-F1
#
_entry.id   AF-A0AAV5V5Q8-F1
#
_cell.length_a   1.000
_cell.length_b   1.000
_cell.length_c   1.000
_cell.angle_alpha   90.00
_cell.angle_beta   90.00
_cell.angle_gamma   90.00
#
_symmetry.space_group_name_H-M   'P 1'
#
loop_
_entity.id
_entity.type
_entity.pdbx_description
1 polymer ?
#
loop_
_entity_poly.entity_id
_entity_poly.type
_entity_poly.pdbx_seq_one_letter_code
_entity_poly.pdbx_strand_id
1 'polypeptide(L)'
;MVGDYFFTCDSIWMADKLTEKRNGNEKSAKVFIYHFAQTSSANPWPEWTGVMHGYEIEFVFGAPIANPTAYKKDKIEREETFSKKVIQYWTSFATTGVPRLKNSSGREVWPAYDG
;
A
#
# COMPACT_ATOMS: atom_id res chain seq x y z
N MET A 1 -15.16 13.72 0.76
CA MET A 1 -15.05 14.85 1.74
C MET A 1 -14.37 14.44 3.03
N VAL A 2 -14.96 13.62 3.91
CA VAL A 2 -14.31 13.26 5.21
C VAL A 2 -12.97 12.55 5.02
N GLY A 3 -12.91 11.54 4.13
CA GLY A 3 -11.67 10.84 3.82
C GLY A 3 -10.58 11.75 3.24
N ASP A 4 -10.97 12.66 2.35
CA ASP A 4 -10.03 13.62 1.75
C ASP A 4 -9.46 14.58 2.78
N TYR A 5 -10.34 15.13 3.62
CA TYR A 5 -9.98 16.13 4.63
C TYR A 5 -9.05 15.57 5.72
N PHE A 6 -9.29 14.35 6.19
CA PHE A 6 -8.53 13.78 7.32
C PHE A 6 -7.38 12.85 6.93
N PHE A 7 -7.31 12.38 5.68
CA PHE A 7 -6.31 11.38 5.29
C PHE A 7 -5.65 11.70 3.96
N THR A 8 -6.42 11.77 2.87
CA THR A 8 -5.83 11.80 1.52
C THR A 8 -5.08 13.10 1.25
N CYS A 9 -5.70 14.26 1.49
CA CYS A 9 -5.07 15.55 1.20
C CYS A 9 -3.84 15.79 2.05
N ASP A 10 -3.90 15.47 3.35
CA ASP A 10 -2.76 15.62 4.27
C ASP A 10 -1.60 14.68 3.90
N SER A 11 -1.91 13.45 3.46
CA SER A 11 -0.88 12.50 3.01
C SER A 11 -0.15 12.97 1.76
N ILE A 12 -0.90 13.53 0.79
CA ILE A 12 -0.32 14.11 -0.44
C ILE A 12 0.49 15.35 -0.10
N TRP A 13 -0.06 16.26 0.71
CA TRP A 13 0.65 17.45 1.17
C TRP A 13 1.96 17.12 1.88
N MET A 14 1.96 16.08 2.74
CA MET A 14 3.17 15.61 3.38
C MET A 14 4.19 15.09 2.36
N ALA A 15 3.75 14.34 1.35
CA ALA A 15 4.61 13.86 0.28
C ALA A 15 5.23 14.99 -0.54
N ASP A 16 4.46 16.04 -0.85
CA ASP A 16 4.96 17.26 -1.49
C ASP A 16 6.06 17.91 -0.63
N LYS A 17 5.81 18.09 0.67
CA LYS A 17 6.79 18.68 1.59
C LYS A 17 8.07 17.86 1.74
N LEU A 18 7.99 16.54 1.67
CA LEU A 18 9.16 15.66 1.75
C LEU A 18 9.98 15.62 0.45
N THR A 19 9.34 15.90 -0.69
CA THR A 19 10.00 15.94 -2.00
C THR A 19 10.51 17.33 -2.39
N GLU A 20 10.02 18.39 -1.76
CA GLU A 20 10.51 19.76 -1.92
C GLU A 20 12.03 19.87 -1.66
N LYS A 21 12.76 20.44 -2.63
CA LYS A 21 14.21 20.70 -2.48
C LYS A 21 14.42 21.95 -1.64
N ARG A 22 15.07 21.81 -0.48
CA ARG A 22 15.46 22.97 0.33
C ARG A 22 16.75 23.60 -0.23
N ASN A 23 16.62 24.81 -0.78
CA ASN A 23 17.68 25.76 -1.17
C ASN A 23 19.07 25.14 -1.47
N GLY A 24 19.16 24.45 -2.61
CA GLY A 24 20.43 24.17 -3.31
C GLY A 24 21.28 23.00 -2.80
N ASN A 25 21.14 22.57 -1.54
CA ASN A 25 22.08 21.59 -0.95
C ASN A 25 21.44 20.37 -0.23
N GLU A 26 20.13 20.28 -0.06
CA GLU A 26 19.48 19.08 0.51
C GLU A 26 18.98 18.12 -0.58
N LYS A 27 19.33 16.83 -0.44
CA LYS A 27 18.75 15.75 -1.25
C LYS A 27 17.28 15.61 -0.84
N SER A 28 16.35 15.77 -1.79
CA SER A 28 14.93 15.48 -1.56
C SER A 28 14.75 14.02 -1.12
N ALA A 29 13.80 13.76 -0.21
CA ALA A 29 13.48 12.40 0.19
C ALA A 29 12.92 11.62 -1.01
N LYS A 30 13.28 10.35 -1.14
CA LYS A 30 12.61 9.44 -2.07
C LYS A 30 11.31 8.99 -1.44
N VAL A 31 10.20 9.55 -1.90
CA VAL A 31 8.86 9.23 -1.42
C VAL A 31 8.18 8.24 -2.36
N PHE A 32 7.39 7.32 -1.81
CA PHE A 32 6.56 6.39 -2.56
C PHE A 32 5.14 6.43 -1.97
N ILE A 33 4.13 6.63 -2.81
CA ILE A 33 2.73 6.77 -2.39
C ILE A 33 1.93 5.60 -2.96
N TYR A 34 0.93 5.15 -2.20
CA TYR A 34 -0.02 4.15 -2.64
C TYR A 34 -1.47 4.49 -2.32
N HIS A 35 -2.37 4.00 -3.17
CA HIS A 35 -3.80 3.98 -2.93
C HIS A 35 -4.25 2.51 -2.83
N PHE A 36 -4.74 2.13 -1.65
CA PHE A 36 -5.15 0.75 -1.38
C PHE A 36 -6.63 0.55 -1.69
N ALA A 37 -6.92 -0.30 -2.68
CA ALA A 37 -8.27 -0.48 -3.23
C ALA A 37 -8.75 -1.95 -3.26
N GLN A 38 -8.09 -2.84 -2.51
CA GLN A 38 -8.50 -4.24 -2.40
C GLN A 38 -9.49 -4.42 -1.24
N THR A 39 -10.70 -4.90 -1.54
CA THR A 39 -11.66 -5.31 -0.51
C THR A 39 -11.37 -6.72 -0.03
N SER A 40 -11.48 -6.94 1.29
CA SER A 40 -11.34 -8.26 1.90
C SER A 40 -12.63 -9.05 1.81
N SER A 41 -12.55 -10.33 1.46
CA SER A 41 -13.69 -11.24 1.46
C SER A 41 -14.16 -11.63 2.86
N ALA A 42 -13.29 -11.44 3.87
CA ALA A 42 -13.58 -11.58 5.28
C ALA A 42 -14.19 -10.31 5.90
N ASN A 43 -14.31 -9.22 5.12
CA ASN A 43 -14.86 -7.95 5.60
C ASN A 43 -16.36 -8.11 5.99
N PRO A 44 -16.75 -7.85 7.24
CA PRO A 44 -18.15 -8.00 7.68
C PRO A 44 -19.05 -6.82 7.24
N TRP A 45 -18.48 -5.73 6.72
CA TRP A 45 -19.24 -4.54 6.37
C TRP A 45 -19.96 -4.67 5.02
N PRO A 46 -21.06 -3.92 4.81
CA PRO A 46 -21.77 -3.92 3.53
C PRO A 46 -20.89 -3.49 2.35
N GLU A 47 -21.15 -4.02 1.16
CA GLU A 47 -20.31 -3.77 -0.03
C GLU A 47 -20.16 -2.29 -0.40
N TRP A 48 -21.18 -1.46 -0.13
CA TRP A 48 -21.15 -0.03 -0.43
C TRP A 48 -20.11 0.75 0.38
N THR A 49 -19.58 0.20 1.48
CA THR A 49 -18.54 0.86 2.27
C THR A 49 -17.18 0.86 1.56
N GLY A 50 -17.01 0.00 0.54
CA GLY A 50 -15.73 -0.16 -0.15
C GLY A 50 -14.61 -0.57 0.80
N VAL A 51 -13.44 0.05 0.64
CA VAL A 51 -12.27 -0.18 1.50
C VAL A 51 -12.18 0.92 2.54
N MET A 52 -12.38 0.56 3.81
CA MET A 52 -12.35 1.50 4.92
C MET A 52 -10.93 1.63 5.51
N HIS A 53 -10.75 2.67 6.33
CA HIS A 53 -9.49 2.94 7.00
C HIS A 53 -9.01 1.72 7.81
N GLY A 54 -7.73 1.34 7.65
CA GLY A 54 -7.08 0.25 8.37
C GLY A 54 -7.28 -1.14 7.77
N TYR A 55 -8.06 -1.29 6.71
CA TYR A 55 -8.29 -2.60 6.07
C TYR A 55 -7.11 -3.08 5.21
N GLU A 56 -6.11 -2.25 4.97
CA GLU A 56 -4.84 -2.69 4.38
C GLU A 56 -3.99 -3.50 5.37
N ILE A 57 -4.17 -3.29 6.68
CA ILE A 57 -3.34 -3.88 7.75
C ILE A 57 -3.34 -5.41 7.65
N GLU A 58 -4.49 -6.03 7.40
CA GLU A 58 -4.59 -7.50 7.30
C GLU A 58 -3.69 -8.06 6.18
N PHE A 59 -3.56 -7.34 5.06
CA PHE A 59 -2.75 -7.75 3.93
C PHE A 59 -1.26 -7.46 4.14
N VAL A 60 -0.94 -6.36 4.84
CA VAL A 60 0.45 -6.01 5.24
C VAL A 60 1.01 -7.06 6.20
N PHE A 61 0.20 -7.57 7.12
CA PHE A 61 0.62 -8.56 8.12
C PHE A 61 0.39 -10.03 7.71
N GLY A 62 -0.17 -10.29 6.53
CA GLY A 62 -0.29 -11.66 6.04
C GLY A 62 -1.48 -12.45 6.57
N ALA A 63 -2.55 -11.79 7.03
CA ALA A 63 -3.74 -12.46 7.57
C ALA A 63 -4.38 -13.47 6.58
N PRO A 64 -4.49 -13.21 5.26
CA PRO A 64 -4.99 -14.21 4.31
C PRO A 64 -4.14 -15.48 4.27
N ILE A 65 -2.84 -15.35 4.49
CA ILE A 65 -1.88 -16.47 4.46
C ILE A 65 -1.92 -17.23 5.80
N ALA A 66 -2.04 -16.50 6.91
CA ALA A 66 -2.02 -17.06 8.25
C ALA A 66 -3.35 -17.72 8.66
N ASN A 67 -4.47 -17.19 8.17
CA ASN A 67 -5.82 -17.68 8.50
C ASN A 67 -6.74 -17.72 7.27
N PRO A 68 -6.46 -18.59 6.28
CA PRO A 68 -7.20 -18.63 5.01
C PRO A 68 -8.67 -19.02 5.17
N THR A 69 -9.04 -19.69 6.27
CA THR A 69 -10.42 -20.14 6.53
C THR A 69 -11.38 -19.00 6.88
N ALA A 70 -10.86 -17.82 7.26
CA ALA A 70 -11.67 -16.62 7.49
C ALA A 70 -12.17 -15.96 6.20
N TYR A 71 -11.62 -16.36 5.04
CA TYR A 71 -11.89 -15.76 3.74
C TYR A 71 -12.77 -16.66 2.87
N LYS A 72 -13.41 -16.09 1.85
CA LYS A 72 -14.25 -16.84 0.92
C LYS A 72 -13.39 -17.75 0.03
N LYS A 73 -13.80 -19.02 -0.12
CA LYS A 73 -13.07 -20.05 -0.87
C LYS A 73 -12.80 -19.67 -2.33
N ASP A 74 -13.67 -18.90 -2.96
CA ASP A 74 -13.54 -18.42 -4.34
C ASP A 74 -12.61 -17.20 -4.48
N LYS A 75 -12.19 -16.59 -3.37
CA LYS A 75 -11.37 -15.36 -3.35
C LYS A 75 -10.00 -15.52 -2.68
N ILE A 76 -9.86 -16.51 -1.79
CA ILE A 76 -8.66 -16.68 -0.95
C ILE A 76 -7.36 -16.75 -1.75
N GLU A 77 -7.31 -17.46 -2.87
CA GLU A 77 -6.08 -17.57 -3.67
C GLU A 77 -5.58 -16.20 -4.18
N ARG A 78 -6.52 -15.35 -4.61
CA ARG A 78 -6.23 -13.97 -5.03
C ARG A 78 -5.75 -13.14 -3.84
N GLU A 79 -6.40 -13.27 -2.69
CA GLU A 79 -6.10 -12.48 -1.49
C GLU A 79 -4.75 -12.86 -0.86
N GLU A 80 -4.39 -14.14 -0.85
CA GLU A 80 -3.05 -14.59 -0.48
C GLU A 80 -1.99 -14.03 -1.43
N THR A 81 -2.25 -14.13 -2.74
CA THR A 81 -1.31 -13.62 -3.76
C THR A 81 -1.11 -12.12 -3.62
N PHE A 82 -2.20 -11.38 -3.37
CA PHE A 82 -2.15 -9.95 -3.13
C PHE A 82 -1.39 -9.63 -1.84
N SER A 83 -1.67 -10.31 -0.73
CA SER A 83 -0.93 -10.13 0.53
C SER A 83 0.56 -10.41 0.37
N LYS A 84 0.94 -11.48 -0.35
CA LYS A 84 2.35 -11.78 -0.68
C LYS A 84 3.02 -10.62 -1.43
N LYS A 85 2.31 -9.95 -2.36
CA LYS A 85 2.83 -8.76 -3.07
C LYS A 85 2.99 -7.56 -2.13
N VAL A 86 1.99 -7.29 -1.29
CA VAL A 86 2.06 -6.18 -0.31
C VAL A 86 3.24 -6.38 0.64
N ILE A 87 3.39 -7.57 1.23
CA ILE A 87 4.52 -7.91 2.10
C ILE A 87 5.86 -7.72 1.36
N GLN A 88 5.95 -8.12 0.09
CA GLN A 88 7.17 -7.90 -0.70
C GLN A 88 7.50 -6.41 -0.90
N TYR A 89 6.51 -5.57 -1.21
CA TYR A 89 6.74 -4.12 -1.32
C TYR A 89 7.22 -3.52 0.01
N TRP A 90 6.57 -3.86 1.12
CA TRP A 90 6.93 -3.37 2.45
C TRP A 90 8.33 -3.84 2.88
N THR A 91 8.63 -5.12 2.71
CA THR A 91 9.94 -5.69 3.10
C THR A 91 11.08 -5.21 2.21
N SER A 92 10.85 -5.03 0.91
CA SER A 92 11.87 -4.48 -0.01
C SER A 92 12.15 -3.01 0.27
N PHE A 93 11.12 -2.21 0.60
CA PHE A 93 11.30 -0.84 1.07
C PHE A 93 12.10 -0.80 2.38
N ALA A 94 11.75 -1.61 3.37
CA ALA A 94 12.49 -1.70 4.64
C ALA A 94 13.95 -2.12 4.45
N THR A 95 14.24 -2.98 3.47
CA THR A 95 15.60 -3.51 3.23
C THR A 95 16.45 -2.58 2.37
N THR A 96 15.86 -1.94 1.35
CA THR A 96 16.62 -1.25 0.28
C THR A 96 16.21 0.21 0.05
N GLY A 97 15.14 0.67 0.71
CA GLY A 97 14.53 1.98 0.47
C GLY A 97 13.77 2.11 -0.85
N VAL A 98 13.59 1.02 -1.61
CA VAL A 98 12.85 1.01 -2.88
C VAL A 98 11.86 -0.16 -2.91
N PRO A 99 10.54 0.09 -2.99
CA PRO A 99 9.55 -0.97 -3.09
C PRO A 99 9.65 -1.67 -4.45
N ARG A 100 9.81 -3.00 -4.44
CA ARG A 100 9.88 -3.83 -5.65
C ARG A 100 9.41 -5.26 -5.38
N LEU A 101 8.98 -5.93 -6.44
CA LEU A 101 8.71 -7.37 -6.43
C LEU A 101 9.98 -8.15 -6.79
N LYS A 102 10.16 -9.37 -6.24
CA LYS A 102 11.40 -10.14 -6.41
C LYS A 102 11.60 -10.68 -7.84
N ASN A 103 10.52 -10.95 -8.57
CA ASN A 103 10.55 -11.61 -9.89
C ASN A 103 10.10 -10.70 -11.04
N SER A 104 10.06 -9.39 -10.79
CA SER A 104 9.62 -8.42 -11.78
C SER A 104 10.73 -8.03 -12.73
N SER A 105 10.54 -8.27 -14.02
CA SER A 105 11.41 -7.83 -15.12
C SER A 105 11.39 -6.30 -15.27
N GLY A 106 11.95 -5.57 -14.31
CA GLY A 106 12.12 -4.10 -14.31
C GLY A 106 10.84 -3.25 -14.28
N ARG A 107 9.71 -3.79 -14.76
CA ARG A 107 8.41 -3.11 -14.95
C ARG A 107 7.53 -3.05 -13.69
N GLU A 108 7.89 -3.71 -12.60
CA GLU A 108 7.13 -3.65 -11.33
C GLU A 108 7.92 -2.96 -10.18
N VAL A 109 8.89 -2.11 -10.53
CA VAL A 109 9.50 -1.17 -9.57
C VAL A 109 8.51 -0.03 -9.34
N TRP A 110 8.21 0.26 -8.07
CA TRP A 110 7.34 1.36 -7.72
C TRP A 110 8.02 2.69 -8.08
N PRO A 111 7.40 3.56 -8.90
CA PRO A 111 7.98 4.87 -9.20
C PRO A 111 8.04 5.75 -7.94
N ALA A 112 9.11 6.52 -7.79
CA ALA A 112 9.16 7.55 -6.77
C ALA A 112 8.18 8.66 -7.11
N TYR A 113 7.55 9.23 -6.09
CA TYR A 113 6.70 10.41 -6.20
C TYR A 113 7.54 11.65 -6.53
N ASP A 114 7.07 12.45 -7.49
CA ASP A 114 7.78 13.61 -8.02
C ASP A 114 7.01 14.95 -7.91
N GLY A 115 5.80 14.95 -7.34
CA GLY A 115 4.95 16.13 -7.16
C GLY A 115 3.93 16.30 -8.27
#